data_AF-A0A4Q3E0J1-F1
#
_entry.id   AF-A0A4Q3E0J1-F1
#
_cell.length_a   1.000
_cell.length_b   1.000
_cell.length_c   1.000
_cell.angle_alpha   90.00
_cell.angle_beta   90.00
_cell.angle_gamma   90.00
#
_symmetry.space_group_name_H-M   'P 1'
#
loop_
_entity.id
_entity.type
_entity.pdbx_description
1 polymer ?
#
loop_
_entity_poly.entity_id
_entity_poly.type
_entity_poly.pdbx_seq_one_letter_code
_entity_poly.pdbx_strand_id
1 'polypeptide(L)'
;MEFQTRIMKRFLGLMLLFASCKKDFNIVLQDNEPRLVVEAYINNLMPEYNYVILTKSMDYYEPRFEGLAVSNATVTITEGDPTRDGNIQWNRGTRVVLEESQNARVPADYRKGVYIDQKTIATLSTAPNGLIGRPGKYYLLEIGYDGKNYTAVTFLPPVVQIDSLSNGFPYI
;
A
#
# COMPACT_ATOMS: atom_id res chain seq x y z
N MET A 1 -49.51 29.20 49.35
CA MET A 1 -49.32 29.00 47.90
C MET A 1 -48.00 29.58 47.37
N GLU A 2 -47.46 30.66 47.94
CA GLU A 2 -46.18 31.32 47.57
C GLU A 2 -44.92 30.40 47.57
N PHE A 3 -44.84 29.42 48.48
CA PHE A 3 -43.67 28.55 48.65
C PHE A 3 -43.47 27.58 47.48
N GLN A 4 -44.57 27.01 46.96
CA GLN A 4 -44.54 26.09 45.82
C GLN A 4 -44.14 26.81 44.52
N THR A 5 -44.54 28.08 44.38
CA THR A 5 -44.20 28.91 43.22
C THR A 5 -42.71 29.28 43.18
N ARG A 6 -42.06 29.44 44.33
CA ARG A 6 -40.60 29.71 44.42
C ARG A 6 -39.75 28.47 44.12
N ILE A 7 -40.19 27.29 44.53
CA ILE A 7 -39.53 26.01 44.22
C ILE A 7 -39.63 25.71 42.71
N MET A 8 -40.82 25.91 42.12
CA MET A 8 -41.05 25.69 40.69
C MET A 8 -40.23 26.63 39.79
N LYS A 9 -40.02 27.89 40.21
CA LYS A 9 -39.14 28.85 39.50
C LYS A 9 -37.65 28.48 39.57
N ARG A 10 -37.18 27.88 40.68
CA ARG A 10 -35.80 27.38 40.81
C ARG A 10 -35.56 26.12 39.97
N PHE A 11 -36.57 25.26 39.86
CA PHE A 11 -36.50 24.05 39.02
C PHE A 11 -36.44 24.38 37.53
N LEU A 12 -37.17 25.42 37.08
CA LEU A 12 -37.13 25.90 35.69
C LEU A 12 -35.74 26.45 35.31
N GLY A 13 -35.06 27.14 36.24
CA GLY A 13 -33.69 27.65 36.01
C GLY A 13 -32.62 26.55 35.92
N LEU A 14 -32.78 25.45 36.67
CA LEU A 14 -31.85 24.30 36.63
C LEU A 14 -31.96 23.49 35.33
N MET A 15 -33.15 23.46 34.72
CA MET A 15 -33.41 22.72 33.48
C MET A 15 -32.74 23.36 32.24
N LEU A 16 -32.48 24.67 32.28
CA LEU A 16 -31.77 25.40 31.21
C LEU A 16 -30.26 25.11 31.16
N LEU A 17 -29.65 24.60 32.24
CA LEU A 17 -28.20 24.32 32.28
C LEU A 17 -27.79 23.03 31.54
N PHE A 18 -28.74 22.19 31.12
CA PHE A 18 -28.48 20.95 30.39
C PHE A 18 -28.81 21.04 28.89
N ALA A 19 -29.09 22.24 28.36
CA ALA A 19 -29.33 22.46 26.93
C ALA A 19 -28.01 22.40 26.13
N SER A 20 -27.54 21.20 25.84
CA SER A 20 -26.42 20.99 24.91
C SER A 20 -26.94 20.96 23.47
N CYS A 21 -26.84 22.08 22.75
CA CYS A 21 -27.05 22.10 21.31
C CYS A 21 -25.89 21.37 20.62
N LYS A 22 -26.10 20.10 20.26
CA LYS A 22 -25.21 19.40 19.32
C LYS A 22 -25.43 19.98 17.93
N LYS A 23 -24.36 20.49 17.31
CA LYS A 23 -24.39 20.86 15.90
C LYS A 23 -24.31 19.59 15.06
N ASP A 24 -25.35 19.29 14.30
CA ASP A 24 -25.29 18.23 13.30
C ASP A 24 -24.32 18.66 12.19
N PHE A 25 -23.25 17.88 12.03
CA PHE A 25 -22.26 18.05 10.98
C PHE A 25 -22.45 16.90 10.00
N ASN A 26 -22.90 17.24 8.80
CA ASN A 26 -23.08 16.29 7.71
C ASN A 26 -21.99 16.54 6.67
N ILE A 27 -21.04 15.60 6.54
CA ILE A 27 -20.01 15.64 5.51
C ILE A 27 -20.61 15.00 4.26
N VAL A 28 -20.87 15.81 3.24
CA VAL A 28 -21.22 15.29 1.92
C VAL A 28 -19.93 14.85 1.24
N LEU A 29 -19.74 13.54 1.09
CA LEU A 29 -18.62 13.00 0.31
C LEU A 29 -18.91 13.20 -1.17
N GLN A 30 -17.88 13.56 -1.94
CA GLN A 30 -17.99 13.60 -3.40
C GLN A 30 -17.82 12.18 -3.94
N ASP A 31 -18.79 11.74 -4.75
CA ASP A 31 -18.65 10.51 -5.51
C ASP A 31 -17.55 10.69 -6.56
N ASN A 32 -16.68 9.69 -6.68
CA ASN A 32 -15.53 9.70 -7.57
C ASN A 32 -15.43 8.35 -8.28
N GLU A 33 -15.05 8.37 -9.55
CA GLU A 33 -14.76 7.13 -10.28
C GLU A 33 -13.66 6.32 -9.55
N PRO A 34 -13.84 5.00 -9.37
CA PRO A 34 -12.83 4.13 -8.76
C PRO A 34 -11.48 4.27 -9.44
N ARG A 35 -10.44 4.55 -8.65
CA ARG A 35 -9.06 4.70 -9.12
C ARG A 35 -8.27 3.42 -8.88
N LEU A 36 -7.27 3.18 -9.73
CA LEU A 36 -6.32 2.10 -9.51
C LEU A 36 -5.50 2.39 -8.24
N VAL A 37 -5.43 1.40 -7.36
CA VAL A 37 -4.60 1.38 -6.17
C VAL A 37 -3.51 0.33 -6.39
N VAL A 38 -2.27 0.74 -6.18
CA VAL A 38 -1.09 -0.08 -6.45
C VAL A 38 -0.29 -0.25 -5.17
N GLU A 39 -0.09 -1.51 -4.77
CA GLU A 39 0.89 -1.89 -3.76
C GLU A 39 1.97 -2.73 -4.45
N ALA A 40 3.24 -2.46 -4.18
CA ALA A 40 4.34 -3.21 -4.77
C ALA A 40 5.46 -3.39 -3.75
N TYR A 41 6.03 -4.58 -3.74
CA TYR A 41 7.12 -4.93 -2.85
C TYR A 41 8.24 -5.63 -3.63
N ILE A 42 9.47 -5.16 -3.41
CA ILE A 42 10.67 -5.75 -3.97
C ILE A 42 11.73 -5.93 -2.89
N ASN A 43 12.36 -7.09 -2.89
CA ASN A 43 13.35 -7.48 -1.92
C ASN A 43 14.42 -8.40 -2.54
N ASN A 44 15.54 -8.50 -1.82
CA ASN A 44 16.75 -9.21 -2.23
C ASN A 44 16.97 -10.57 -1.54
N LEU A 45 16.42 -10.76 -0.33
CA LEU A 45 16.73 -11.94 0.51
C LEU A 45 15.70 -13.07 0.37
N MET A 46 14.47 -12.73 0.04
CA MET A 46 13.31 -13.62 -0.10
C MET A 46 12.56 -13.29 -1.40
N PRO A 47 13.21 -13.33 -2.58
CA PRO A 47 12.67 -12.82 -3.85
C PRO A 47 11.35 -13.45 -4.29
N GLU A 48 11.01 -14.64 -3.81
CA GLU A 48 9.70 -15.28 -3.98
C GLU A 48 8.52 -14.49 -3.39
N TYR A 49 8.78 -13.54 -2.50
CA TYR A 49 7.78 -12.63 -1.92
C TYR A 49 7.78 -11.26 -2.62
N ASN A 50 8.43 -11.13 -3.78
CA ASN A 50 8.26 -9.95 -4.62
C ASN A 50 6.88 -9.99 -5.27
N TYR A 51 6.11 -8.92 -5.13
CA TYR A 51 4.73 -8.87 -5.63
C TYR A 51 4.32 -7.47 -6.07
N VAL A 52 3.26 -7.43 -6.87
CA VAL A 52 2.46 -6.23 -7.14
C VAL A 52 0.99 -6.60 -6.93
N ILE A 53 0.29 -5.88 -6.06
CA ILE A 53 -1.14 -6.04 -5.82
C ILE A 53 -1.86 -4.86 -6.44
N LEU A 54 -2.82 -5.15 -7.30
CA LEU A 54 -3.64 -4.17 -7.99
C LEU A 54 -5.08 -4.28 -7.51
N THR A 55 -5.60 -3.17 -7.00
CA THR A 55 -6.99 -3.05 -6.55
C THR A 55 -7.63 -1.76 -7.07
N LYS A 56 -8.94 -1.60 -6.87
CA LYS A 56 -9.65 -0.34 -7.08
C LYS A 56 -9.97 0.31 -5.74
N SER A 57 -9.93 1.63 -5.69
CA SER A 57 -10.49 2.39 -4.57
C SER A 57 -11.99 2.14 -4.49
N MET A 58 -12.54 2.13 -3.27
CA MET A 58 -13.95 1.96 -3.01
C MET A 58 -14.53 3.16 -2.25
N ASP A 59 -15.84 3.33 -2.34
CA ASP A 59 -16.57 4.27 -1.50
C ASP A 59 -16.47 3.83 -0.02
N TYR A 60 -16.35 4.80 0.88
CA TYR A 60 -16.36 4.61 2.32
C TYR A 60 -17.59 3.86 2.82
N TYR A 61 -18.74 4.06 2.19
CA TYR A 61 -20.01 3.43 2.61
C TYR A 61 -20.34 2.12 1.89
N GLU A 62 -19.50 1.64 0.97
CA GLU A 62 -19.73 0.37 0.27
C GLU A 62 -19.24 -0.81 1.13
N PRO A 63 -20.13 -1.69 1.64
CA PRO A 63 -19.71 -2.83 2.46
C PRO A 63 -19.17 -4.01 1.64
N ARG A 64 -19.33 -4.01 0.30
CA ARG A 64 -18.93 -5.14 -0.55
C ARG A 64 -17.51 -4.96 -1.07
N PHE A 65 -16.70 -6.00 -0.88
CA PHE A 65 -15.33 -6.10 -1.40
C PHE A 65 -15.26 -6.76 -2.79
N GLU A 66 -16.41 -6.92 -3.45
CA GLU A 66 -16.53 -7.57 -4.74
C GLU A 66 -15.93 -6.68 -5.85
N GLY A 67 -15.12 -7.27 -6.73
CA GLY A 67 -14.57 -6.56 -7.89
C GLY A 67 -13.47 -5.55 -7.58
N LEU A 68 -12.93 -5.54 -6.36
CA LEU A 68 -11.77 -4.71 -6.01
C LEU A 68 -10.52 -5.17 -6.74
N ALA A 69 -10.31 -6.47 -6.89
CA ALA A 69 -9.14 -7.04 -7.55
C ALA A 69 -9.10 -6.64 -9.03
N VAL A 70 -7.94 -6.16 -9.48
CA VAL A 70 -7.69 -5.77 -10.87
C VAL A 70 -6.95 -6.88 -11.59
N SER A 71 -7.68 -7.68 -12.37
CA SER A 71 -7.13 -8.75 -13.22
C SER A 71 -6.84 -8.27 -14.64
N ASN A 72 -6.09 -9.06 -15.41
CA ASN A 72 -5.73 -8.82 -16.82
C ASN A 72 -4.95 -7.53 -17.10
N ALA A 73 -4.32 -6.94 -16.09
CA ALA A 73 -3.31 -5.91 -16.29
C ALA A 73 -2.00 -6.50 -16.85
N THR A 74 -1.29 -5.72 -17.65
CA THR A 74 0.11 -5.99 -17.96
C THR A 74 0.97 -5.36 -16.86
N VAL A 75 1.83 -6.13 -16.22
CA VAL A 75 2.65 -5.66 -15.10
C VAL A 75 4.09 -6.03 -15.34
N THR A 76 4.98 -5.04 -15.33
CA THR A 76 6.41 -5.29 -15.56
C THR A 76 7.29 -4.50 -14.62
N ILE A 77 8.42 -5.10 -14.22
CA ILE A 77 9.45 -4.44 -13.43
C ILE A 77 10.77 -4.45 -14.21
N THR A 78 11.47 -3.32 -14.26
CA THR A 78 12.77 -3.15 -14.94
C THR A 78 13.79 -2.56 -13.98
N GLU A 79 14.98 -3.16 -13.89
CA GLU A 79 16.09 -2.64 -13.07
C GLU A 79 16.74 -1.42 -13.75
N GLY A 80 17.21 -0.48 -12.95
CA GLY A 80 17.97 0.68 -13.38
C GLY A 80 19.15 0.99 -12.48
N ASP A 81 20.18 1.57 -13.08
CA ASP A 81 21.40 2.02 -12.43
C ASP A 81 21.38 3.54 -12.20
N PRO A 82 21.78 4.04 -11.02
CA PRO A 82 22.01 5.47 -10.84
C PRO A 82 23.19 5.92 -11.71
N THR A 83 23.05 7.07 -12.38
CA THR A 83 24.14 7.74 -13.08
C THR A 83 24.75 8.84 -12.21
N ARG A 84 25.96 9.30 -12.58
CA ARG A 84 26.65 10.39 -11.86
C ARG A 84 25.87 11.71 -11.87
N ASP A 85 25.00 11.90 -12.86
CA ASP A 85 24.20 13.11 -13.05
C ASP A 85 22.86 13.07 -12.28
N GLY A 86 22.63 12.03 -11.47
CA GLY A 86 21.38 11.85 -10.72
C GLY A 86 20.22 11.28 -11.54
N ASN A 87 20.47 10.85 -12.77
CA ASN A 87 19.50 10.15 -13.60
C ASN A 87 19.53 8.64 -13.36
N ILE A 88 18.53 7.92 -13.89
CA ILE A 88 18.47 6.45 -13.84
C ILE A 88 18.65 5.90 -15.27
N GLN A 89 19.63 5.01 -15.44
CA GLN A 89 19.83 4.26 -16.67
C GLN A 89 19.10 2.92 -16.57
N TRP A 90 17.95 2.80 -17.22
CA TRP A 90 17.15 1.58 -17.24
C TRP A 90 17.79 0.48 -18.09
N ASN A 91 17.92 -0.72 -17.52
CA ASN A 91 18.42 -1.89 -18.22
C ASN A 91 17.26 -2.75 -18.74
N ARG A 92 16.85 -2.52 -19.99
CA ARG A 92 15.75 -3.27 -20.63
C ARG A 92 15.94 -4.79 -20.67
N GLY A 93 17.17 -5.28 -20.60
CA GLY A 93 17.47 -6.72 -20.55
C GLY A 93 17.07 -7.38 -19.22
N THR A 94 16.78 -6.59 -18.19
CA THR A 94 16.34 -7.06 -16.86
C THR A 94 14.82 -7.03 -16.70
N ARG A 95 14.07 -6.65 -17.76
CA ARG A 95 12.62 -6.53 -17.70
C ARG A 95 11.99 -7.88 -17.36
N VAL A 96 11.26 -7.93 -16.25
CA VAL A 96 10.45 -9.07 -15.84
C VAL A 96 8.98 -8.74 -16.03
N VAL A 97 8.22 -9.67 -16.62
CA VAL A 97 6.76 -9.61 -16.69
C VAL A 97 6.21 -10.40 -15.50
N LEU A 98 5.35 -9.77 -14.71
CA LEU A 98 4.66 -10.41 -13.61
C LEU A 98 3.32 -10.96 -14.09
N GLU A 99 2.96 -12.13 -13.60
CA GLU A 99 1.74 -12.83 -13.97
C GLU A 99 0.81 -12.92 -12.76
N GLU A 100 -0.50 -12.93 -13.02
CA GLU A 100 -1.49 -13.10 -11.97
C GLU A 100 -1.31 -14.46 -11.28
N SER A 101 -1.23 -14.42 -9.95
CA SER A 101 -0.82 -15.53 -9.11
C SER A 101 -1.69 -16.75 -9.32
N GLN A 102 -1.07 -17.89 -9.65
CA GLN A 102 -1.72 -19.19 -9.63
C GLN A 102 -1.37 -19.99 -8.37
N ASN A 103 -0.68 -19.36 -7.41
CA ASN A 103 -0.15 -20.03 -6.22
C ASN A 103 -1.27 -20.71 -5.43
N ALA A 104 -1.28 -22.04 -5.42
CA ALA A 104 -2.30 -22.84 -4.73
C ALA A 104 -2.32 -22.65 -3.21
N ARG A 105 -1.29 -22.02 -2.62
CA ARG A 105 -1.25 -21.67 -1.20
C ARG A 105 -2.12 -20.45 -0.86
N VAL A 106 -2.49 -19.66 -1.85
CA VAL A 106 -3.41 -18.52 -1.70
C VAL A 106 -4.81 -18.99 -2.09
N PRO A 107 -5.85 -18.74 -1.27
CA PRO A 107 -7.21 -19.15 -1.63
C PRO A 107 -7.64 -18.51 -2.95
N ALA A 108 -8.44 -19.24 -3.73
CA ALA A 108 -8.73 -18.89 -5.12
C ALA A 108 -9.25 -17.46 -5.31
N ASP A 109 -10.06 -16.99 -4.38
CA ASP A 109 -10.69 -15.67 -4.42
C ASP A 109 -9.70 -14.51 -4.20
N TYR A 110 -8.56 -14.77 -3.54
CA TYR A 110 -7.52 -13.77 -3.25
C TYR A 110 -6.35 -13.81 -4.23
N ARG A 111 -6.38 -14.71 -5.22
CA ARG A 111 -5.34 -14.78 -6.25
C ARG A 111 -5.46 -13.67 -7.30
N LYS A 112 -6.68 -13.18 -7.51
CA LYS A 112 -6.95 -12.12 -8.48
C LYS A 112 -6.33 -10.80 -8.04
N GLY A 113 -5.75 -10.07 -8.99
CA GLY A 113 -5.08 -8.81 -8.71
C GLY A 113 -3.72 -8.93 -8.03
N VAL A 114 -3.24 -10.15 -7.74
CA VAL A 114 -1.91 -10.39 -7.18
C VAL A 114 -0.98 -10.82 -8.31
N TYR A 115 0.03 -10.03 -8.62
CA TYR A 115 1.00 -10.27 -9.69
C TYR A 115 2.36 -10.62 -9.12
N ILE A 116 2.95 -11.73 -9.58
CA ILE A 116 4.21 -12.28 -9.09
C ILE A 116 5.06 -12.80 -10.26
N ASP A 117 6.37 -12.97 -10.04
CA ASP A 117 7.22 -13.65 -11.00
C ASP A 117 7.20 -15.17 -10.76
N GLN A 118 6.57 -15.91 -11.66
CA GLN A 118 6.44 -17.37 -11.56
C GLN A 118 7.80 -18.08 -11.48
N LYS A 119 8.88 -17.49 -12.03
CA LYS A 119 10.22 -18.09 -11.99
C LYS A 119 10.78 -18.12 -10.57
N THR A 120 10.60 -17.03 -9.82
CA THR A 120 11.01 -16.95 -8.41
C THR A 120 10.23 -17.93 -7.54
N ILE A 121 8.93 -18.12 -7.80
CA ILE A 121 8.10 -19.10 -7.09
C ILE A 121 8.51 -20.54 -7.43
N ALA A 122 8.79 -20.83 -8.70
CA ALA A 122 9.20 -22.15 -9.15
C ALA A 122 10.55 -22.59 -8.55
N THR A 123 11.38 -21.63 -8.13
CA THR A 123 12.74 -21.86 -7.62
C THR A 123 12.86 -21.76 -6.10
N LEU A 124 11.76 -21.79 -5.35
CA LEU A 124 11.72 -21.75 -3.87
C LEU A 124 12.66 -22.73 -3.15
N SER A 125 13.05 -23.83 -3.80
CA SER A 125 13.94 -24.86 -3.23
C SER A 125 15.38 -24.82 -3.77
N THR A 126 15.70 -23.84 -4.62
CA THR A 126 16.99 -23.72 -5.32
C THR A 126 17.43 -22.25 -5.34
N ALA A 127 18.55 -21.95 -6.01
CA ALA A 127 18.92 -20.56 -6.26
C ALA A 127 17.82 -19.87 -7.09
N PRO A 128 17.28 -18.72 -6.64
CA PRO A 128 16.20 -18.05 -7.34
C PRO A 128 16.68 -17.60 -8.73
N ASN A 129 15.85 -17.83 -9.74
CA ASN A 129 16.00 -17.21 -11.05
C ASN A 129 14.75 -16.37 -11.32
N GLY A 130 14.91 -15.13 -11.77
CA GLY A 130 13.79 -14.20 -11.92
C GLY A 130 14.04 -12.83 -11.29
N LEU A 131 12.95 -12.19 -10.85
CA LEU A 131 12.95 -10.88 -10.22
C LEU A 131 13.58 -10.96 -8.83
N ILE A 132 14.84 -10.55 -8.74
CA ILE A 132 15.60 -10.50 -7.48
C ILE A 132 16.05 -9.06 -7.28
N GLY A 133 15.67 -8.48 -6.14
CA GLY A 133 16.15 -7.16 -5.75
C GLY A 133 17.66 -7.18 -5.54
N ARG A 134 18.33 -6.15 -6.03
CA ARG A 134 19.78 -5.93 -5.90
C ARG A 134 19.98 -4.59 -5.20
N PRO A 135 20.61 -4.58 -4.01
CA PRO A 135 20.84 -3.34 -3.29
C PRO A 135 21.63 -2.33 -4.13
N GLY A 136 21.27 -1.05 -4.02
CA GLY A 136 21.84 0.04 -4.80
C GLY A 136 21.21 0.24 -6.19
N LYS A 137 20.17 -0.52 -6.55
CA LYS A 137 19.46 -0.39 -7.83
C LYS A 137 18.11 0.31 -7.69
N TYR A 138 17.65 0.86 -8.81
CA TYR A 138 16.29 1.38 -8.98
C TYR A 138 15.43 0.36 -9.69
N TYR A 139 14.13 0.42 -9.44
CA TYR A 139 13.14 -0.45 -10.07
C TYR A 139 11.98 0.36 -10.61
N LEU A 140 11.78 0.28 -11.92
CA LEU A 140 10.64 0.85 -12.63
C LEU A 140 9.53 -0.18 -12.70
N LEU A 141 8.39 0.12 -12.09
CA LEU A 141 7.13 -0.58 -12.28
C LEU A 141 6.34 0.10 -13.40
N GLU A 142 5.86 -0.68 -14.35
CA GLU A 142 4.94 -0.24 -15.40
C GLU A 142 3.71 -1.14 -15.39
N ILE A 143 2.53 -0.51 -15.40
CA ILE A 143 1.23 -1.18 -15.38
C ILE A 143 0.39 -0.66 -16.54
N GLY A 144 -0.08 -1.57 -17.39
CA GLY A 144 -1.11 -1.29 -18.40
C GLY A 144 -2.43 -1.89 -17.97
N TYR A 145 -3.46 -1.06 -17.77
CA TYR A 145 -4.80 -1.50 -17.41
C TYR A 145 -5.86 -0.54 -17.93
N ASP A 146 -6.94 -1.07 -18.52
CA ASP A 146 -8.08 -0.29 -19.01
C ASP A 146 -7.69 0.85 -19.98
N GLY A 147 -6.77 0.55 -20.89
CA GLY A 147 -6.23 1.52 -21.86
C GLY A 147 -5.36 2.63 -21.25
N LYS A 148 -5.10 2.59 -19.94
CA LYS A 148 -4.25 3.54 -19.22
C LYS A 148 -2.92 2.90 -18.81
N ASN A 149 -1.87 3.70 -18.79
CA ASN A 149 -0.54 3.29 -18.35
C ASN A 149 -0.17 4.03 -17.06
N TYR A 150 0.37 3.30 -16.09
CA TYR A 150 0.82 3.81 -14.80
C TYR A 150 2.28 3.43 -14.59
N THR A 151 3.03 4.28 -13.90
CA THR A 151 4.42 4.01 -13.57
C THR A 151 4.73 4.36 -12.12
N ALA A 152 5.65 3.61 -11.52
CA ALA A 152 6.22 3.92 -10.22
C ALA A 152 7.71 3.57 -10.22
N VAL A 153 8.49 4.29 -9.42
CA VAL A 153 9.92 4.04 -9.27
C VAL A 153 10.24 3.89 -7.79
N THR A 154 11.02 2.88 -7.44
CA THR A 154 11.55 2.70 -6.09
C THR A 154 13.06 2.45 -6.13
N PHE A 155 13.73 2.71 -5.01
CA PHE A 155 15.16 2.47 -4.81
C PHE A 155 15.32 1.41 -3.72
N LEU A 156 16.10 0.36 -3.98
CA LEU A 156 16.45 -0.61 -2.96
C LEU A 156 17.77 -0.19 -2.31
N PRO A 157 17.77 0.33 -1.06
CA PRO A 157 18.97 0.86 -0.45
C PRO A 157 20.04 -0.22 -0.24
N PRO A 158 21.33 0.14 -0.34
CA PRO A 158 22.41 -0.75 0.07
C PRO A 158 22.30 -1.08 1.56
N VAL A 159 22.81 -2.25 1.94
CA VAL A 159 22.95 -2.60 3.36
C VAL A 159 23.94 -1.64 3.98
N VAL A 160 23.51 -0.94 5.03
CA VAL A 160 24.39 -0.08 5.82
C VAL A 160 25.28 -0.96 6.68
N GLN A 161 26.60 -0.87 6.49
CA GLN A 161 27.55 -1.58 7.34
C GLN A 161 27.58 -0.91 8.72
N ILE A 162 27.34 -1.70 9.78
CA ILE A 162 27.56 -1.24 11.15
C ILE A 162 29.05 -1.40 11.44
N ASP A 163 29.76 -0.29 11.59
CA ASP A 163 31.19 -0.28 11.91
C ASP A 163 31.42 -0.62 13.39
N SER A 164 30.70 0.05 14.30
CA SER A 164 30.83 -0.21 15.73
C SER A 164 29.54 0.08 16.51
N LEU A 165 29.26 -0.77 17.50
CA LEU A 165 28.27 -0.53 18.54
C LEU A 165 29.05 -0.26 19.83
N SER A 166 28.86 0.92 20.43
CA SER A 166 29.36 1.18 21.78
C SER A 166 28.18 1.24 22.74
N ASN A 167 28.31 0.64 23.93
CA ASN A 167 27.55 1.11 25.07
C ASN A 167 28.34 2.32 25.60
N GLY A 168 27.72 3.49 25.60
CA GLY A 168 28.37 4.68 26.13
C GLY A 168 28.62 4.51 27.62
N PHE A 169 29.78 3.99 28.00
CA PHE A 169 30.35 4.25 29.31
C PHE A 169 31.34 5.39 29.13
N PRO A 170 30.95 6.64 29.45
CA PRO A 170 31.93 7.67 29.74
C PRO A 170 32.58 7.24 31.07
N TYR A 171 33.67 6.48 30.99
CA TYR A 171 34.45 6.18 32.19
C TYR A 171 35.07 7.49 32.70
N ILE A 172 34.79 7.69 34.00
CA ILE A 172 35.20 8.76 34.91
C ILE A 172 36.71 8.67 35.18
#